data_AF-A0AAV9EEM5-F1
#
_entry.id   AF-A0AAV9EEM5-F1
#
_cell.length_a   1.000
_cell.length_b   1.000
_cell.length_c   1.000
_cell.angle_alpha   90.00
_cell.angle_beta   90.00
_cell.angle_gamma   90.00
#
_symmetry.space_group_name_H-M   'P 1'
#
loop_
_entity.id
_entity.type
_entity.pdbx_description
1 polymer ?
#
loop_
_entity_poly.entity_id
_entity_poly.type
_entity_poly.pdbx_seq_one_letter_code
_entity_poly.pdbx_strand_id
1 'polypeptide(L)'
;MFIATIHNNNHHHPIRFDCSACSSSPKTVPDAVAGETKTPPWWSGVDVVATGVLGVMHALCLLAPFTFTSGALGVACALYVVTGLLGITLSYHRNLSHHSFHLPKWLEYTFAYCGAQAIQGDPIDWVRMHRTHHKYCDSARDPHSPINSFWFSHMDSMYDRVSAYYAVWRAEQCE
;
A
#
# COMPACT_ATOMS: atom_id res chain seq x y z
N MET A 1 -0.70 9.83 21.63
CA MET A 1 -1.84 10.76 21.59
C MET A 1 -1.30 12.15 21.25
N PHE A 2 -1.19 12.47 19.96
CA PHE A 2 -0.87 13.81 19.48
C PHE A 2 -2.10 14.33 18.76
N ILE A 3 -2.72 15.36 19.34
CA ILE A 3 -3.89 16.04 18.80
C ILE A 3 -3.37 17.02 17.75
N ALA A 4 -3.60 16.75 16.47
CA ALA A 4 -3.46 17.75 15.42
C ALA A 4 -4.78 18.53 15.33
N THR A 5 -4.73 19.80 15.73
CA THR A 5 -5.83 20.76 15.56
C THR A 5 -6.08 20.97 14.07
N ILE A 6 -7.24 20.52 13.56
CA ILE A 6 -7.69 20.81 12.20
C ILE A 6 -8.20 22.26 12.19
N HIS A 7 -7.42 23.16 11.61
CA HIS A 7 -7.91 24.50 11.24
C HIS A 7 -8.64 24.38 9.90
N ASN A 8 -9.95 24.63 9.92
CA ASN A 8 -10.80 24.66 8.74
C ASN A 8 -10.67 26.03 8.06
N ASN A 9 -9.97 26.10 6.91
CA ASN A 9 -9.96 27.29 6.06
C ASN A 9 -10.53 26.92 4.68
N ASN A 10 -11.81 27.26 4.51
CA ASN A 10 -12.51 27.27 3.22
C ASN A 10 -11.89 28.31 2.28
N HIS A 11 -10.88 27.93 1.49
CA HIS A 11 -10.52 28.68 0.27
C HIS A 11 -10.06 27.71 -0.82
N HIS A 12 -10.83 27.68 -1.91
CA HIS A 12 -10.47 27.00 -3.16
C HIS A 12 -9.26 27.70 -3.81
N HIS A 13 -8.06 27.30 -3.42
CA HIS A 13 -6.85 27.54 -4.20
C HIS A 13 -6.40 26.21 -4.80
N PRO A 14 -6.11 26.13 -6.12
CA PRO A 14 -5.36 25.00 -6.64
C PRO A 14 -4.02 24.99 -5.89
N ILE A 15 -3.70 23.88 -5.21
CA ILE A 15 -2.40 23.65 -4.62
C ILE A 15 -1.41 23.64 -5.79
N ARG A 16 -0.85 24.80 -6.13
CA ARG A 16 0.37 24.88 -6.94
C ARG A 16 1.49 24.45 -6.01
N PHE A 17 2.01 23.24 -6.22
CA PHE A 17 3.28 22.84 -5.65
C PHE A 17 4.34 23.80 -6.18
N ASP A 18 4.84 24.68 -5.31
CA ASP A 18 5.96 25.54 -5.65
C ASP A 18 7.21 24.67 -5.79
N CYS A 19 7.65 24.49 -7.04
CA CYS A 19 8.79 23.66 -7.42
C CYS A 19 10.11 24.11 -6.78
N SER A 20 10.18 25.36 -6.29
CA SER A 20 11.39 25.91 -5.66
C SER A 20 11.78 25.20 -4.35
N ALA A 21 10.82 24.59 -3.66
CA ALA A 21 11.08 23.81 -2.44
C ALA A 21 11.73 22.43 -2.71
N CYS A 22 11.61 21.89 -3.94
CA CYS A 22 12.16 20.57 -4.29
C CYS A 22 13.71 20.55 -4.27
N SER A 23 14.34 21.70 -4.51
CA SER A 23 15.81 21.85 -4.45
C SER A 23 16.41 21.65 -3.05
N SER A 24 15.57 21.70 -2.01
CA SER A 24 15.96 21.58 -0.60
C SER A 24 15.67 20.21 0.02
N SER A 25 15.01 19.31 -0.71
CA SER A 25 14.78 17.94 -0.24
C SER A 25 16.12 17.20 -0.13
N PRO A 26 16.37 16.47 0.98
CA PRO A 26 17.60 15.70 1.13
C PRO A 26 17.77 14.72 -0.02
N LYS A 27 18.87 14.85 -0.77
CA LYS A 27 19.28 13.90 -1.82
C LYS A 27 19.70 12.54 -1.26
N THR A 28 19.72 12.43 0.06
CA THR A 28 20.07 11.22 0.81
C THR A 28 18.84 10.71 1.53
N VAL A 29 18.72 9.38 1.55
CA VAL A 29 17.71 8.67 2.34
C VAL A 29 17.82 9.16 3.79
N PRO A 30 16.73 9.58 4.46
CA PRO A 30 16.79 10.08 5.84
C PRO A 30 17.46 9.06 6.76
N ASP A 31 18.24 9.51 7.75
CA ASP A 31 19.03 8.62 8.62
C ASP A 31 18.18 7.58 9.38
N ALA A 32 16.90 7.88 9.61
CA ALA A 32 15.93 6.94 10.16
C ALA A 32 15.71 5.70 9.27
N VAL A 33 15.78 5.89 7.94
CA VAL A 33 15.73 4.82 6.94
C VAL A 33 17.15 4.30 6.66
N ALA A 34 18.19 5.14 6.73
CA ALA A 34 19.59 4.70 6.63
C ALA A 34 19.97 3.70 7.76
N GLY A 35 19.33 3.78 8.92
CA GLY A 35 19.44 2.77 9.98
C GLY A 35 18.91 1.39 9.57
N GLU A 36 17.87 1.33 8.73
CA GLU A 36 17.34 0.11 8.11
C GLU A 36 18.18 -0.37 6.91
N THR A 37 18.93 0.51 6.25
CA THR A 37 19.82 0.13 5.12
C THR A 37 21.01 -0.75 5.48
N LYS A 38 21.16 -1.11 6.77
CA LYS A 38 22.06 -2.20 7.19
C LYS A 38 21.46 -3.59 6.93
N THR A 39 20.19 -3.69 6.52
CA THR A 39 19.68 -4.93 5.95
C THR A 39 20.13 -5.00 4.49
N PRO A 40 20.99 -5.96 4.14
CA PRO A 40 21.37 -6.29 2.76
C PRO A 40 20.18 -6.46 1.77
N PRO A 41 20.40 -6.68 0.45
CA PRO A 41 19.40 -6.49 -0.63
C PRO A 41 18.21 -7.47 -0.63
N TRP A 42 17.94 -8.09 0.50
CA TRP A 42 16.83 -8.97 0.75
C TRP A 42 15.84 -8.35 1.73
N TRP A 43 14.69 -8.99 1.79
CA TRP A 43 13.56 -8.68 2.64
C TRP A 43 13.93 -8.37 4.09
N SER A 44 13.31 -7.33 4.65
CA SER A 44 13.46 -7.03 6.06
C SER A 44 12.93 -8.19 6.92
N GLY A 45 13.31 -8.24 8.19
CA GLY A 45 12.76 -9.25 9.11
C GLY A 45 11.23 -9.21 9.18
N VAL A 46 10.62 -8.03 9.02
CA VAL A 46 9.16 -7.86 8.98
C VAL A 46 8.58 -8.45 7.71
N ASP A 47 9.25 -8.29 6.57
CA ASP A 47 8.80 -8.82 5.28
C ASP A 47 8.86 -10.36 5.29
N VAL A 48 9.96 -10.94 5.79
CA VAL A 48 10.10 -12.39 5.96
C VAL A 48 9.01 -12.96 6.86
N VAL A 49 8.74 -12.31 8.00
CA VAL A 49 7.67 -12.75 8.91
C VAL A 49 6.30 -12.61 8.27
N ALA A 50 6.01 -11.48 7.62
CA ALA A 50 4.73 -11.23 6.97
C ALA A 50 4.42 -12.26 5.87
N THR A 51 5.39 -12.52 4.99
CA THR A 51 5.23 -13.53 3.94
C THR A 51 5.16 -14.93 4.52
N GLY A 52 5.93 -15.24 5.56
CA GLY A 52 5.85 -16.52 6.26
C GLY A 52 4.46 -16.77 6.85
N VAL A 53 3.89 -15.78 7.55
CA VAL A 53 2.53 -15.84 8.10
C VAL A 53 1.50 -16.04 6.99
N LEU A 54 1.60 -15.29 5.89
CA LEU A 54 0.67 -15.43 4.78
C LEU A 54 0.79 -16.81 4.12
N GLY A 55 2.01 -17.30 3.92
CA GLY A 55 2.28 -18.62 3.34
C GLY A 55 1.69 -19.74 4.19
N VAL A 56 1.86 -19.68 5.51
CA VAL A 56 1.24 -20.64 6.44
C VAL A 56 -0.28 -20.56 6.38
N MET A 57 -0.87 -19.36 6.38
CA MET A 57 -2.32 -19.18 6.27
C MET A 57 -2.88 -19.83 4.98
N HIS A 58 -2.21 -19.65 3.85
CA HIS A 58 -2.62 -20.28 2.58
C HIS A 58 -2.44 -21.80 2.59
N ALA A 59 -1.36 -22.31 3.19
CA ALA A 59 -1.16 -23.74 3.35
C ALA A 59 -2.27 -24.38 4.21
N LEU A 60 -2.74 -23.68 5.25
CA LEU A 60 -3.86 -24.14 6.08
C LEU A 60 -5.18 -24.23 5.29
N CYS A 61 -5.38 -23.43 4.25
CA CYS A 61 -6.55 -23.54 3.37
C CYS A 61 -6.63 -24.89 2.65
N LEU A 62 -5.52 -25.65 2.52
CA LEU A 62 -5.56 -27.02 1.97
C LEU A 62 -6.33 -27.99 2.87
N LEU A 63 -6.54 -27.65 4.14
CA LEU A 63 -7.34 -28.43 5.08
C LEU A 63 -8.84 -28.15 4.95
N ALA A 64 -9.25 -27.13 4.18
CA ALA A 64 -10.65 -26.71 4.05
C ALA A 64 -11.63 -27.83 3.64
N PRO A 65 -11.28 -28.79 2.75
CA PRO A 65 -12.19 -29.89 2.41
C PRO A 65 -12.54 -30.78 3.61
N PHE A 66 -11.67 -30.86 4.62
CA PHE A 66 -11.87 -31.69 5.80
C PHE A 66 -12.63 -30.97 6.92
N THR A 67 -12.73 -29.64 6.87
CA THR A 67 -13.37 -28.81 7.90
C THR A 67 -14.50 -27.93 7.34
N PHE A 68 -15.04 -28.30 6.18
CA PHE A 68 -16.00 -27.48 5.46
C PHE A 68 -17.35 -27.37 6.19
N THR A 69 -17.86 -26.14 6.28
CA THR A 69 -19.25 -25.87 6.69
C THR A 69 -19.82 -24.73 5.84
N SER A 70 -21.12 -24.76 5.57
CA SER A 70 -21.82 -23.70 4.82
C SER A 70 -21.74 -22.34 5.51
N GLY A 71 -21.74 -22.33 6.86
CA GLY A 71 -21.54 -21.12 7.66
C GLY A 71 -20.16 -20.50 7.46
N ALA A 72 -19.10 -21.31 7.50
CA ALA A 72 -17.74 -20.84 7.24
C ALA A 72 -17.58 -20.30 5.82
N LEU A 73 -18.20 -20.96 4.82
CA LEU A 73 -18.24 -20.45 3.45
C LEU A 73 -18.94 -19.09 3.37
N GLY A 74 -20.09 -18.93 4.05
CA GLY A 74 -20.81 -17.67 4.12
C GLY A 74 -19.98 -16.53 4.70
N VAL A 75 -19.27 -16.80 5.80
CA VAL A 75 -18.35 -15.83 6.42
C VAL A 75 -17.18 -15.50 5.49
N ALA A 76 -16.58 -16.49 4.83
CA ALA A 76 -15.49 -16.26 3.88
C ALA A 76 -15.94 -15.36 2.71
N CYS A 77 -17.11 -15.62 2.13
CA CYS A 77 -17.68 -14.78 1.08
C CYS A 77 -17.98 -13.36 1.56
N ALA A 78 -18.53 -13.20 2.77
CA ALA A 78 -18.80 -11.90 3.35
C ALA A 78 -17.51 -11.10 3.57
N LEU A 79 -16.48 -11.74 4.12
CA LEU A 79 -15.17 -11.11 4.31
C LEU A 79 -14.54 -10.72 2.98
N TYR A 80 -14.60 -11.57 1.96
CA TYR A 80 -14.10 -11.26 0.61
C TYR A 80 -14.74 -9.99 0.04
N VAL A 81 -16.06 -9.83 0.18
CA VAL A 81 -16.76 -8.62 -0.27
C VAL A 81 -16.34 -7.41 0.56
N VAL A 82 -16.32 -7.53 1.88
CA VAL A 82 -16.03 -6.39 2.77
C VAL A 82 -14.58 -5.92 2.64
N THR A 83 -13.60 -6.81 2.65
CA THR A 83 -12.18 -6.43 2.62
C THR A 83 -11.68 -6.19 1.20
N GLY A 84 -12.07 -7.04 0.24
CA GLY A 84 -11.62 -6.95 -1.15
C GLY A 84 -12.35 -5.89 -1.98
N LEU A 85 -13.69 -5.99 -2.05
CA LEU A 85 -14.48 -5.09 -2.89
C LEU A 85 -14.66 -3.71 -2.23
N LEU A 86 -15.07 -3.67 -0.97
CA LEU A 86 -15.32 -2.40 -0.28
C LEU A 86 -14.02 -1.78 0.27
N GLY A 87 -13.14 -2.60 0.85
CA GLY A 87 -11.87 -2.14 1.40
C GLY A 87 -10.85 -1.74 0.32
N ILE A 88 -10.37 -2.70 -0.47
CA ILE A 88 -9.31 -2.44 -1.44
C ILE A 88 -9.84 -1.71 -2.68
N THR A 89 -10.87 -2.26 -3.34
CA THR A 89 -11.30 -1.74 -4.65
C THR A 89 -12.00 -0.39 -4.54
N LEU A 90 -12.96 -0.27 -3.61
CA LEU A 90 -13.71 0.98 -3.44
C LEU A 90 -12.90 2.01 -2.66
N SER A 91 -12.31 1.66 -1.51
CA SER A 91 -11.55 2.62 -0.68
C SER A 91 -10.13 2.84 -1.18
N TYR A 92 -9.20 1.90 -1.00
CA TYR A 92 -7.77 2.16 -1.25
C TYR A 92 -7.51 2.59 -2.69
N HIS A 93 -8.11 1.89 -3.65
CA HIS A 93 -7.93 2.13 -5.07
C HIS A 93 -8.71 3.37 -5.57
N ARG A 94 -10.04 3.33 -5.57
CA ARG A 94 -10.84 4.37 -6.23
C ARG A 94 -10.95 5.66 -5.41
N ASN A 95 -11.19 5.55 -4.11
CA ASN A 95 -11.42 6.71 -3.27
C ASN A 95 -10.11 7.37 -2.80
N LEU A 96 -9.20 6.61 -2.19
CA LEU A 96 -7.99 7.16 -1.60
C LEU A 96 -6.90 7.44 -2.66
N SER A 97 -6.67 6.50 -3.59
CA SER A 97 -5.61 6.69 -4.59
C SER A 97 -6.03 7.61 -5.72
N HIS A 98 -7.19 7.37 -6.32
CA HIS A 98 -7.65 8.08 -7.52
C HIS A 98 -8.62 9.23 -7.26
N HIS A 99 -9.11 9.39 -6.03
CA HIS A 99 -10.10 10.42 -5.68
C HIS A 99 -11.31 10.46 -6.65
N SER A 100 -11.76 9.29 -7.13
CA SER A 100 -12.79 9.20 -8.18
C SER A 100 -14.19 9.65 -7.72
N PHE A 101 -14.41 9.77 -6.41
CA PHE A 101 -15.65 10.26 -5.81
C PHE A 101 -15.40 10.71 -4.37
N HIS A 102 -16.31 11.52 -3.83
CA HIS A 102 -16.25 12.01 -2.45
C HIS A 102 -17.17 11.17 -1.53
N LEU A 103 -16.66 10.82 -0.35
CA LEU A 103 -17.43 10.19 0.71
C LEU A 103 -17.44 11.10 1.95
N PRO A 104 -18.49 11.05 2.79
CA PRO A 104 -18.41 11.63 4.11
C PRO A 104 -17.32 10.93 4.94
N LYS A 105 -16.61 11.68 5.78
CA LYS A 105 -15.40 11.18 6.47
C LYS A 105 -15.60 9.91 7.29
N TRP A 106 -16.75 9.74 7.94
CA TRP A 106 -17.04 8.52 8.69
C TRP A 106 -17.07 7.27 7.79
N LEU A 107 -17.58 7.41 6.55
CA LEU A 107 -17.69 6.31 5.60
C LEU A 107 -16.34 6.04 4.90
N GLU A 108 -15.60 7.10 4.60
CA GLU A 108 -14.21 7.02 4.12
C GLU A 108 -13.34 6.20 5.09
N TYR A 109 -13.38 6.52 6.39
CA TYR A 109 -12.64 5.79 7.41
C TYR A 109 -13.16 4.37 7.64
N THR A 110 -14.47 4.15 7.52
CA THR A 110 -15.05 2.80 7.65
C THR A 110 -14.51 1.88 6.56
N PHE A 111 -14.55 2.31 5.29
CA PHE A 111 -14.03 1.48 4.21
C PHE A 111 -12.51 1.36 4.25
N ALA A 112 -11.79 2.40 4.68
CA ALA A 112 -10.34 2.31 4.87
C ALA A 112 -9.97 1.27 5.95
N TYR A 113 -10.76 1.19 7.03
CA TYR A 113 -10.61 0.16 8.06
C TYR A 113 -10.91 -1.24 7.53
N CYS A 114 -11.95 -1.41 6.70
CA CYS A 114 -12.21 -2.68 6.00
C CYS A 114 -11.02 -3.09 5.10
N GLY A 115 -10.38 -2.13 4.42
CA GLY A 115 -9.19 -2.35 3.61
C GLY A 115 -7.98 -2.80 4.43
N ALA A 116 -7.81 -2.25 5.64
CA ALA A 116 -6.70 -2.64 6.52
C ALA A 116 -6.76 -4.12 6.94
N GLN A 117 -7.96 -4.72 6.93
CA GLN A 117 -8.17 -6.14 7.21
C GLN A 117 -7.84 -7.05 6.00
N ALA A 118 -7.53 -6.49 4.83
CA ALA A 118 -7.19 -7.26 3.63
C ALA A 118 -5.73 -7.75 3.60
N ILE A 119 -4.89 -7.35 4.56
CA ILE A 119 -3.47 -7.74 4.66
C ILE A 119 -2.67 -7.37 3.40
N GLN A 120 -2.89 -6.15 2.88
CA GLN A 120 -2.16 -5.62 1.70
C GLN A 120 -1.27 -4.42 2.05
N GLY A 121 -0.94 -4.23 3.33
CA GLY A 121 -0.24 -3.03 3.82
C GLY A 121 -1.20 -1.96 4.32
N ASP A 122 -0.63 -0.89 4.88
CA ASP A 122 -1.39 0.25 5.39
C ASP A 122 -1.88 1.16 4.24
N PRO A 123 -2.93 1.97 4.45
CA PRO A 123 -3.54 2.75 3.38
C PRO A 123 -2.61 3.82 2.79
N ILE A 124 -1.65 4.34 3.57
CA ILE A 124 -0.78 5.42 3.12
C ILE A 124 0.25 4.86 2.14
N ASP A 125 0.94 3.78 2.53
CA ASP A 125 1.92 3.13 1.67
C ASP A 125 1.27 2.51 0.44
N TRP A 126 0.09 1.91 0.57
CA TRP A 126 -0.66 1.38 -0.58
C TRP A 126 -0.97 2.48 -1.60
N VAL A 127 -1.49 3.62 -1.16
CA VAL A 127 -1.81 4.77 -2.04
C VAL A 127 -0.55 5.32 -2.71
N ARG A 128 0.53 5.47 -1.94
CA ARG A 128 1.83 5.94 -2.46
C ARG A 128 2.34 5.02 -3.57
N MET A 129 2.36 3.72 -3.31
CA MET A 129 2.85 2.70 -4.22
C MET A 129 1.98 2.62 -5.49
N HIS A 130 0.67 2.61 -5.32
CA HIS A 130 -0.29 2.57 -6.42
C HIS A 130 -0.18 3.78 -7.35
N ARG A 131 -0.04 4.99 -6.79
CA ARG A 131 0.18 6.21 -7.58
C ARG A 131 1.52 6.19 -8.32
N THR A 132 2.56 5.65 -7.68
CA THR A 132 3.89 5.50 -8.30
C THR A 132 3.83 4.51 -9.46
N HIS A 133 3.17 3.37 -9.27
CA HIS A 133 2.91 2.40 -10.34
C HIS A 133 2.22 3.06 -11.54
N HIS A 134 1.13 3.79 -11.32
CA HIS A 134 0.46 4.49 -12.43
C HIS A 134 1.33 5.55 -13.12
N LYS A 135 2.18 6.26 -12.36
CA LYS A 135 3.04 7.33 -12.89
C LYS A 135 4.19 6.77 -13.73
N TYR A 136 4.74 5.61 -13.35
CA TYR A 136 5.94 5.03 -13.95
C TYR A 136 5.69 3.64 -14.56
N CYS A 137 4.44 3.30 -14.85
CA CYS A 137 3.99 1.98 -15.31
C CYS A 137 4.94 1.38 -16.34
N ASP A 138 5.24 0.10 -16.18
CA ASP A 138 6.10 -0.66 -17.10
C ASP A 138 7.47 -0.02 -17.33
N SER A 139 8.04 0.57 -16.28
CA SER A 139 9.42 1.07 -16.28
C SER A 139 10.22 0.54 -15.10
N ALA A 140 11.53 0.79 -15.10
CA ALA A 140 12.40 0.44 -13.98
C ALA A 140 12.09 1.23 -12.68
N ARG A 141 11.24 2.26 -12.75
CA ARG A 141 10.78 3.05 -11.59
C ARG A 141 9.42 2.58 -11.06
N ASP A 142 8.77 1.64 -11.74
CA ASP A 142 7.54 1.02 -11.25
C ASP A 142 7.87 -0.01 -10.16
N PRO A 143 7.34 0.15 -8.93
CA PRO A 143 7.58 -0.80 -7.83
C PRO A 143 7.05 -2.21 -8.13
N HIS A 144 6.06 -2.35 -9.01
CA HIS A 144 5.47 -3.64 -9.42
C HIS A 144 5.77 -4.01 -10.87
N SER A 145 6.83 -3.43 -11.46
CA SER A 145 7.10 -3.56 -12.89
C SER A 145 7.12 -5.03 -13.35
N PRO A 146 6.32 -5.41 -14.38
CA PRO A 146 6.36 -6.76 -14.94
C PRO A 146 7.67 -7.06 -15.68
N ILE A 147 8.49 -6.03 -15.94
CA ILE A 147 9.82 -6.15 -16.57
C ILE A 147 10.80 -6.90 -15.67
N ASN A 148 10.63 -6.85 -14.34
CA ASN A 148 11.56 -7.47 -13.41
C ASN A 148 11.43 -9.00 -13.40
N SER A 149 10.20 -9.52 -13.30
CA SER A 149 9.82 -10.91 -13.60
C SER A 149 8.33 -11.11 -13.28
N PHE A 150 7.75 -12.23 -13.73
CA PHE A 150 6.39 -12.63 -13.37
C PHE A 150 6.20 -12.77 -11.84
N TRP A 151 7.11 -13.48 -11.16
CA TRP A 151 6.99 -13.70 -9.71
C TRP A 151 7.18 -12.41 -8.91
N PHE A 152 8.06 -11.53 -9.40
CA PHE A 152 8.27 -10.23 -8.79
C PHE A 152 7.01 -9.36 -8.84
N SER A 153 6.41 -9.19 -10.02
CA SER A 153 5.19 -8.37 -10.17
C SER A 153 3.96 -9.01 -9.52
N HIS A 154 3.94 -10.34 -9.39
CA HIS A 154 2.80 -11.06 -8.83
C HIS A 154 2.80 -11.13 -7.30
N MET A 155 3.96 -11.33 -6.66
CA MET A 155 4.06 -11.63 -5.22
C MET A 155 5.14 -10.83 -4.51
N ASP A 156 6.38 -10.82 -5.02
CA ASP A 156 7.50 -10.29 -4.21
C ASP A 156 7.42 -8.79 -4.01
N SER A 157 6.95 -8.06 -5.03
CA SER A 157 6.79 -6.61 -4.97
C SER A 157 5.77 -6.12 -3.93
N MET A 158 4.86 -6.99 -3.46
CA MET A 158 3.96 -6.65 -2.35
C MET A 158 4.67 -6.64 -0.99
N TYR A 159 5.69 -7.48 -0.81
CA TYR A 159 6.39 -7.67 0.47
C TYR A 159 7.74 -6.97 0.52
N ASP A 160 8.35 -6.69 -0.62
CA ASP A 160 9.62 -5.98 -0.69
C ASP A 160 9.43 -4.47 -0.49
N ARG A 161 9.11 -4.09 0.75
CA ARG A 161 8.94 -2.70 1.16
C ARG A 161 10.19 -1.89 0.90
N VAL A 162 11.37 -2.46 1.12
CA VAL A 162 12.64 -1.77 0.92
C VAL A 162 12.82 -1.38 -0.54
N SER A 163 12.69 -2.32 -1.48
CA SER A 163 12.82 -2.00 -2.91
C SER A 163 11.71 -1.09 -3.41
N ALA A 164 10.48 -1.24 -2.93
CA ALA A 164 9.37 -0.35 -3.27
C ALA A 164 9.63 1.09 -2.80
N TYR A 165 10.11 1.27 -1.56
CA TYR A 165 10.49 2.59 -1.02
C TYR A 165 11.61 3.24 -1.85
N TYR A 166 12.64 2.47 -2.23
CA TYR A 166 13.73 2.97 -3.08
C TYR A 166 13.25 3.34 -4.49
N ALA A 167 12.36 2.55 -5.09
CA ALA A 167 11.78 2.85 -6.39
C ALA A 167 11.02 4.18 -6.35
N VAL A 168 10.17 4.39 -5.33
CA VAL A 168 9.42 5.64 -5.16
C VAL A 168 10.35 6.83 -4.89
N TRP A 169 11.29 6.70 -3.95
CA TRP A 169 12.25 7.75 -3.62
C TRP A 169 13.09 8.17 -4.84
N ARG A 170 13.59 7.21 -5.62
CA ARG A 170 14.34 7.49 -6.86
C ARG A 170 13.46 8.20 -7.90
N ALA A 171 12.17 7.90 -7.92
CA ALA A 171 11.24 8.50 -8.85
C ALA A 171 10.91 9.96 -8.50
N GLU A 172 10.83 10.28 -7.20
CA GLU A 172 10.65 11.64 -6.66
C GLU A 172 11.88 12.54 -6.87
N GLN A 173 13.09 11.97 -7.01
CA GLN A 173 14.32 12.73 -7.23
C GLN A 173 14.59 13.20 -8.66
N CYS A 174 13.81 12.71 -9.63
CA CYS A 174 13.98 13.02 -11.04
C CYS A 174 12.94 14.03 -11.57
N GLU A 175 12.21 14.70 -10.67
CA GLU A 175 11.39 15.89 -10.96
C GLU A 175 12.16 17.18 -10.64
#